data_AF-A0A947DF88-F1
#
_entry.id   AF-A0A947DF88-F1
#
_cell.length_a   1.000
_cell.length_b   1.000
_cell.length_c   1.000
_cell.angle_alpha   90.00
_cell.angle_beta   90.00
_cell.angle_gamma   90.00
#
_symmetry.space_group_name_H-M   'P 1'
#
loop_
_entity.id
_entity.type
_entity.pdbx_description
1 polymer ?
#
loop_
_entity_poly.entity_id
_entity_poly.type
_entity_poly.pdbx_seq_one_letter_code
_entity_poly.pdbx_strand_id
1 'polypeptide(L)'
;MGFLKRIFKQDKPAGASTKAGRRPGAKKKTVPSPTAAAANTTVATDNDDIPACKIGLTGEFDESGLAKRVTLAFDEESDLDDVETLWVAQLTSKVVLKGKVPSQAILDKMVTVAKDVEGATAVDTSQVEVG
;
A
#
# COMPACT_ATOMS: atom_id res chain seq x y z
N MET A 1 11.10 7.32 -8.58
CA MET A 1 10.37 6.12 -9.08
C MET A 1 9.37 5.67 -8.02
N GLY A 2 8.09 5.53 -8.37
CA GLY A 2 7.02 5.29 -7.40
C GLY A 2 7.24 4.12 -6.43
N PHE A 3 6.85 4.30 -5.17
CA PHE A 3 7.09 3.34 -4.08
C PHE A 3 6.53 1.94 -4.37
N LEU A 4 5.31 1.86 -4.91
CA LEU A 4 4.65 0.60 -5.27
C LEU A 4 5.46 -0.16 -6.35
N LYS A 5 5.90 0.56 -7.38
CA LYS A 5 6.71 0.01 -8.48
C LYS A 5 8.06 -0.48 -7.96
N ARG A 6 8.64 0.19 -6.98
CA ARG A 6 9.95 -0.12 -6.43
C ARG A 6 9.93 -1.30 -5.45
N ILE A 7 8.98 -1.29 -4.53
CA ILE A 7 8.88 -2.29 -3.45
C ILE A 7 8.23 -3.57 -3.96
N PHE A 8 7.14 -3.44 -4.72
CA PHE A 8 6.35 -4.59 -5.17
C PHE A 8 6.62 -5.00 -6.61
N LYS A 9 7.51 -4.29 -7.32
CA LYS A 9 7.71 -4.46 -8.78
C LYS A 9 6.39 -4.36 -9.57
N GLN A 10 5.38 -3.72 -8.99
CA GLN A 10 4.01 -3.68 -9.48
C GLN A 10 3.65 -2.22 -9.79
N ASP A 11 3.14 -1.98 -11.00
CA ASP A 11 2.66 -0.65 -11.38
C ASP A 11 1.35 -0.30 -10.69
N LYS A 12 1.01 1.00 -10.56
CA LYS A 12 -0.25 1.45 -9.95
C LYS A 12 -1.41 0.97 -10.84
N PRO A 13 -2.23 -0.01 -10.42
CA PRO A 13 -3.29 -0.54 -11.28
C PRO A 13 -4.39 0.51 -11.45
N ALA A 14 -4.96 0.59 -12.66
CA ALA A 14 -6.09 1.47 -12.96
C ALA A 14 -7.32 1.03 -12.12
N GLY A 15 -7.54 1.69 -10.98
CA GLY A 15 -8.56 1.31 -10.00
C GLY A 15 -8.03 1.18 -8.57
N ALA A 16 -6.73 1.38 -8.36
CA ALA A 16 -6.15 1.40 -7.03
C ALA A 16 -6.66 2.55 -6.18
N SER A 17 -7.07 2.24 -4.95
CA SER A 17 -7.43 3.24 -3.95
C SER A 17 -6.74 2.96 -2.61
N THR A 18 -6.29 4.02 -1.96
CA THR A 18 -5.77 4.00 -0.58
C THR A 18 -6.87 3.76 0.46
N LYS A 19 -8.13 4.05 0.10
CA LYS A 19 -9.31 3.94 0.98
C LYS A 19 -10.06 2.64 0.72
N ALA A 20 -10.13 1.75 1.71
CA ALA A 20 -10.90 0.51 1.65
C ALA A 20 -12.40 0.82 1.81
N GLY A 21 -13.01 1.35 0.76
CA GLY A 21 -14.46 1.55 0.76
C GLY A 21 -14.99 2.58 -0.23
N ARG A 22 -14.14 3.43 -0.83
CA ARG A 22 -14.62 4.40 -1.83
C ARG A 22 -14.44 3.84 -3.23
N ARG A 23 -15.37 2.98 -3.64
CA ARG A 23 -15.63 2.69 -5.07
C ARG A 23 -15.98 4.01 -5.75
N PRO A 24 -15.16 4.59 -6.64
CA PRO A 24 -15.67 5.59 -7.58
C PRO A 24 -16.44 4.79 -8.64
N GLY A 25 -17.71 5.12 -8.82
CA GLY A 25 -18.57 4.43 -9.78
C GLY A 25 -17.92 4.30 -11.17
N ALA A 26 -17.98 3.07 -11.69
CA ALA A 26 -18.05 2.68 -13.09
C ALA A 26 -17.44 3.62 -14.16
N LYS A 27 -16.42 3.12 -14.86
CA LYS A 27 -16.42 3.08 -16.34
C LYS A 27 -15.46 2.02 -16.90
N LYS A 28 -16.08 0.98 -17.46
CA LYS A 28 -15.60 -0.01 -18.44
C LYS A 28 -14.42 0.47 -19.32
N LYS A 29 -13.32 -0.28 -19.35
CA LYS A 29 -12.47 -0.57 -20.54
C LYS A 29 -11.42 -1.67 -20.28
N THR A 30 -11.75 -2.88 -20.75
CA THR A 30 -10.92 -3.82 -21.56
C THR A 30 -9.42 -4.05 -21.27
N VAL A 31 -9.12 -5.29 -20.83
CA VAL A 31 -7.95 -6.23 -20.92
C VAL A 31 -6.90 -6.00 -22.06
N PRO A 32 -5.60 -6.47 -21.98
CA PRO A 32 -5.18 -7.83 -21.57
C PRO A 32 -3.89 -8.01 -20.71
N SER A 33 -3.83 -9.19 -20.06
CA SER A 33 -2.71 -9.77 -19.30
C SER A 33 -1.51 -10.17 -20.18
N PRO A 34 -0.35 -10.56 -19.60
CA PRO A 34 -0.18 -11.98 -19.24
C PRO A 34 0.51 -12.25 -17.87
N THR A 35 -0.07 -13.23 -17.17
CA THR A 35 0.55 -14.37 -16.46
C THR A 35 1.90 -14.22 -15.74
N ALA A 36 1.87 -14.31 -14.41
CA ALA A 36 2.69 -15.25 -13.64
C ALA A 36 1.96 -15.64 -12.36
N ALA A 37 1.78 -16.95 -12.18
CA ALA A 37 0.95 -17.58 -11.18
C ALA A 37 1.53 -17.49 -9.76
N ALA A 38 0.66 -17.20 -8.81
CA ALA A 38 0.63 -17.90 -7.53
C ALA A 38 -0.83 -18.20 -7.22
N ALA A 39 -1.13 -19.48 -7.03
CA ALA A 39 -2.38 -19.99 -6.47
C ALA A 39 -2.75 -19.20 -5.20
N ASN A 40 -4.00 -18.98 -4.83
CA ASN A 40 -5.01 -20.00 -4.66
C ASN A 40 -6.34 -19.32 -4.30
N THR A 41 -7.43 -19.98 -4.68
CA THR A 41 -8.74 -19.91 -4.01
C THR A 41 -9.60 -18.67 -4.25
N THR A 42 -10.51 -18.83 -5.21
CA THR A 42 -11.90 -18.39 -5.09
C THR A 42 -12.44 -18.56 -3.68
N VAL A 43 -12.51 -17.48 -2.90
CA VAL A 43 -13.61 -17.30 -1.97
C VAL A 43 -14.08 -15.86 -2.07
N ALA A 44 -15.11 -15.67 -2.88
CA ALA A 44 -16.07 -14.63 -2.62
C ALA A 44 -16.78 -15.02 -1.31
N THR A 45 -16.16 -14.71 -0.17
CA THR A 45 -16.83 -14.68 1.12
C THR A 45 -16.93 -13.22 1.47
N ASP A 46 -18.18 -12.79 1.65
CA ASP A 46 -18.63 -11.72 2.51
C ASP A 46 -17.59 -10.62 2.80
N ASN A 47 -17.89 -9.42 2.32
CA ASN A 47 -17.13 -8.19 2.51
C ASN A 47 -17.04 -7.73 3.99
N ASP A 48 -17.21 -8.64 4.95
CA ASP A 48 -17.28 -8.41 6.39
C ASP A 48 -16.15 -9.11 7.19
N ASP A 49 -15.49 -10.16 6.65
CA ASP A 49 -14.51 -10.95 7.44
C ASP A 49 -13.05 -10.86 6.93
N ILE A 50 -12.80 -10.26 5.76
CA ILE A 50 -11.42 -10.02 5.32
C ILE A 50 -10.83 -8.93 6.22
N PRO A 51 -9.79 -9.21 7.03
CA PRO A 51 -9.21 -8.18 7.88
C PRO A 51 -8.73 -7.04 6.99
N ALA A 52 -9.04 -5.80 7.37
CA ALA A 52 -8.70 -4.61 6.59
C ALA A 52 -7.20 -4.57 6.19
N CYS A 53 -6.32 -5.20 6.96
CA CYS A 53 -4.89 -5.35 6.67
C CYS A 53 -4.57 -6.23 5.44
N LYS A 54 -5.49 -7.09 5.02
CA LYS A 54 -5.37 -7.99 3.86
C LYS A 54 -6.22 -7.55 2.67
N ILE A 55 -6.83 -6.36 2.72
CA ILE A 55 -7.52 -5.77 1.57
C ILE A 55 -6.48 -5.09 0.67
N GLY A 56 -6.39 -5.55 -0.58
CA GLY A 56 -5.57 -5.01 -1.65
C GLY A 56 -6.13 -3.74 -2.31
N LEU A 57 -5.39 -3.22 -3.30
CA LEU A 57 -5.66 -1.93 -3.96
C LEU A 57 -7.01 -1.87 -4.66
N THR A 58 -7.50 -3.02 -5.11
CA THR A 58 -8.74 -3.21 -5.88
C THR A 58 -9.88 -3.76 -5.01
N GLY A 59 -9.67 -3.92 -3.70
CA GLY A 59 -10.62 -4.59 -2.81
C GLY A 59 -10.50 -6.12 -2.79
N GLU A 60 -9.47 -6.69 -3.42
CA GLU A 60 -9.22 -8.13 -3.42
C GLU A 60 -8.37 -8.57 -2.21
N PHE A 61 -8.44 -9.84 -1.82
CA PHE A 61 -7.58 -10.38 -0.76
C PHE A 61 -6.12 -10.40 -1.23
N ASP A 62 -5.27 -9.62 -0.58
CA ASP A 62 -3.84 -9.53 -0.88
C ASP A 62 -3.07 -9.55 0.43
N GLU A 63 -2.15 -10.50 0.58
CA GLU A 63 -1.31 -10.62 1.77
C GLU A 63 -0.38 -9.42 1.99
N SER A 64 -0.23 -8.55 0.99
CA SER A 64 0.49 -7.28 1.03
C SER A 64 -0.43 -6.07 0.78
N GLY A 65 -1.74 -6.24 0.93
CA GLY A 65 -2.73 -5.25 0.52
C GLY A 65 -2.61 -3.91 1.26
N LEU A 66 -2.34 -3.95 2.56
CA LEU A 66 -2.10 -2.77 3.38
C LEU A 66 -0.85 -2.01 2.93
N ALA A 67 0.29 -2.70 2.81
CA ALA A 67 1.55 -2.10 2.40
C ALA A 67 1.45 -1.50 1.00
N LYS A 68 0.78 -2.18 0.07
CA LYS A 68 0.57 -1.63 -1.27
C LYS A 68 -0.27 -0.33 -1.20
N ARG A 69 -1.31 -0.25 -0.35
CA ARG A 69 -2.11 0.97 -0.16
C ARG A 69 -1.32 2.09 0.49
N VAL A 70 -0.51 1.76 1.51
CA VAL A 70 0.41 2.71 2.15
C VAL A 70 1.43 3.24 1.15
N THR A 71 2.05 2.38 0.34
CA THR A 71 2.99 2.82 -0.69
C THR A 71 2.34 3.69 -1.74
N LEU A 72 1.07 3.43 -2.07
CA LEU A 72 0.32 4.25 -3.01
C LEU A 72 -0.05 5.60 -2.42
N ALA A 73 -0.38 5.65 -1.12
CA ALA A 73 -0.61 6.91 -0.42
C ALA A 73 0.67 7.75 -0.36
N PHE A 74 1.84 7.12 -0.18
CA PHE A 74 3.13 7.82 -0.28
C PHE A 74 3.44 8.32 -1.69
N ASP A 75 3.07 7.56 -2.72
CA ASP A 75 3.23 7.95 -4.13
C ASP A 75 2.35 9.17 -4.51
N GLU A 76 1.21 9.33 -3.82
CA GLU A 76 0.32 10.48 -4.02
C GLU A 76 0.83 11.77 -3.35
N GLU A 77 1.73 11.64 -2.38
CA GLU A 77 2.36 12.75 -1.68
C GLU A 77 3.69 13.09 -2.35
N SER A 78 3.72 14.17 -3.14
CA SER A 78 4.93 14.59 -3.86
C SER A 78 6.12 14.90 -2.94
N ASP A 79 5.87 15.28 -1.68
CA ASP A 79 6.90 15.50 -0.65
C ASP A 79 7.62 14.20 -0.23
N LEU A 80 7.02 13.04 -0.50
CA LEU A 80 7.50 11.72 -0.09
C LEU A 80 8.06 10.90 -1.26
N ASP A 81 7.78 11.27 -2.51
CA ASP A 81 8.21 10.55 -3.71
C ASP A 81 9.74 10.57 -3.91
N ASP A 82 10.41 11.63 -3.45
CA ASP A 82 11.89 11.76 -3.51
C ASP A 82 12.62 10.81 -2.53
N VAL A 83 11.91 10.11 -1.64
CA VAL A 83 12.52 9.23 -0.63
C VAL A 83 12.81 7.85 -1.23
N GLU A 84 13.77 7.80 -2.15
CA GLU A 84 14.17 6.56 -2.84
C GLU A 84 14.98 5.59 -1.97
N THR A 85 15.27 5.92 -0.72
CA THR A 85 15.98 5.02 0.20
C THR A 85 15.06 4.35 1.21
N LEU A 86 13.78 4.70 1.23
CA LEU A 86 12.82 4.13 2.17
C LEU A 86 12.07 2.94 1.57
N TRP A 87 11.72 2.00 2.42
CA TRP A 87 11.07 0.74 2.13
C TRP A 87 9.87 0.59 3.06
N VAL A 88 8.77 0.12 2.52
CA VAL A 88 7.55 -0.17 3.27
C VAL A 88 7.39 -1.68 3.31
N ALA A 89 7.36 -2.21 4.52
CA ALA A 89 7.01 -3.59 4.78
C ALA A 89 5.73 -3.64 5.59
N GLN A 90 5.03 -4.77 5.54
CA GLN A 90 3.95 -5.04 6.48
C GLN A 90 4.22 -6.33 7.23
N LEU A 91 3.81 -6.33 8.49
CA LEU A 91 3.79 -7.45 9.41
C LEU A 91 2.36 -7.60 9.93
N THR A 92 1.56 -8.38 9.21
CA THR A 92 0.13 -8.56 9.50
C THR A 92 -0.63 -7.23 9.48
N SER A 93 -0.81 -6.58 10.63
CA SER A 93 -1.52 -5.31 10.80
C SER A 93 -0.60 -4.13 11.11
N LYS A 94 0.72 -4.38 11.21
CA LYS A 94 1.76 -3.37 11.44
C LYS A 94 2.46 -3.01 10.15
N VAL A 95 2.59 -1.72 9.89
CA VAL A 95 3.43 -1.19 8.81
C VAL A 95 4.83 -0.97 9.38
N VAL A 96 5.86 -1.44 8.70
CA VAL A 96 7.26 -1.23 9.07
C VAL A 96 7.93 -0.41 7.98
N LEU A 97 8.35 0.80 8.35
CA LEU A 97 9.12 1.68 7.49
C LEU A 97 10.60 1.41 7.76
N LYS A 98 11.40 1.26 6.70
CA LYS A 98 12.84 0.96 6.78
C LYS A 98 13.60 1.83 5.80
N GLY A 99 14.80 2.28 6.13
CA GLY A 99 15.65 3.03 5.20
C GLY A 99 16.02 4.42 5.69
N LYS A 100 16.17 5.40 4.79
CA LYS A 100 16.51 6.78 5.14
C LYS A 100 15.41 7.76 4.77
N VAL A 101 15.25 8.80 5.58
CA VAL A 101 14.41 9.97 5.30
C VAL A 101 15.24 11.25 5.43
N PRO A 102 14.96 12.30 4.62
CA PRO A 102 15.71 13.55 4.65
C PRO A 102 15.43 14.41 5.89
N SER A 103 14.26 14.21 6.52
CA SER A 103 13.89 14.99 7.71
C SER A 103 12.87 14.26 8.57
N GLN A 104 12.83 14.63 9.84
CA GLN A 104 11.82 14.13 10.77
C GLN A 104 10.41 14.54 10.33
N ALA A 105 10.24 15.73 9.75
CA ALA A 105 8.95 16.18 9.24
C ALA A 105 8.39 15.26 8.14
N ILE A 106 9.27 14.74 7.27
CA ILE A 106 8.92 13.75 6.24
C ILE A 106 8.51 12.43 6.90
N LEU A 107 9.25 11.98 7.93
CA LEU A 107 8.90 10.79 8.70
C LEU A 107 7.53 10.91 9.37
N ASP A 108 7.25 12.03 10.03
CA ASP A 108 5.96 12.28 10.69
C ASP A 108 4.80 12.32 9.69
N LYS A 109 5.00 12.94 8.52
CA LYS A 109 4.04 12.88 7.41
C LYS A 109 3.82 11.44 6.96
N MET A 110 4.88 10.67 6.76
CA MET A 110 4.78 9.25 6.38
C MET A 110 4.02 8.43 7.42
N VAL A 111 4.29 8.63 8.71
CA VAL A 111 3.57 7.93 9.78
C VAL A 111 2.10 8.32 9.77
N THR A 112 1.79 9.59 9.54
CA THR A 112 0.41 10.09 9.46
C THR A 112 -0.33 9.45 8.29
N VAL A 113 0.25 9.47 7.10
CA VAL A 113 -0.32 8.87 5.89
C VAL A 113 -0.46 7.35 6.04
N ALA A 114 0.54 6.66 6.60
CA ALA A 114 0.44 5.22 6.86
C ALA A 114 -0.65 4.86 7.87
N LYS A 115 -0.90 5.71 8.88
CA LYS A 115 -1.97 5.53 9.86
C LYS A 115 -3.36 5.86 9.30
N ASP A 116 -3.45 6.76 8.32
CA ASP A 116 -4.71 7.12 7.66
C ASP A 116 -5.25 5.96 6.79
N VAL A 117 -4.37 5.07 6.35
CA VAL A 117 -4.76 3.87 5.59
C VAL A 117 -5.51 2.87 6.46
N GLU A 118 -6.74 2.56 6.06
CA GLU A 118 -7.60 1.58 6.73
C GLU A 118 -6.92 0.20 6.87
N GLY A 119 -6.75 -0.23 8.12
CA GLY A 119 -6.09 -1.50 8.47
C GLY A 119 -4.68 -1.32 9.05
N ALA A 120 -4.10 -0.12 9.04
CA ALA A 120 -2.86 0.14 9.76
C ALA A 120 -3.13 0.31 11.25
N THR A 121 -2.88 -0.74 12.04
CA THR A 121 -3.03 -0.67 13.50
C THR A 121 -1.82 -0.04 14.18
N ALA A 122 -0.64 -0.17 13.59
CA ALA A 122 0.58 0.43 14.08
C ALA A 122 1.58 0.66 12.95
N VAL A 123 2.46 1.65 13.14
CA VAL A 123 3.54 1.99 12.22
C VAL A 123 4.84 1.95 13.02
N ASP A 124 5.78 1.13 12.56
CA ASP A 124 7.11 0.97 13.12
C ASP A 124 8.10 1.75 12.26
N THR A 125 8.76 2.74 12.87
CA THR A 125 9.80 3.55 12.23
C THR A 125 11.18 3.31 12.84
N SER A 126 11.34 2.27 13.67
CA SER A 126 12.61 1.99 14.36
C SER A 126 13.76 1.64 13.41
N GLN A 127 13.45 1.29 12.17
CA GLN A 127 14.43 0.99 11.12
C GLN A 127 14.56 2.12 10.09
N VAL A 128 14.02 3.30 10.39
CA VAL A 128 14.20 4.50 9.59
C VAL A 128 15.25 5.40 10.23
N GLU A 129 16.21 5.83 9.41
CA GLU A 129 17.27 6.74 9.80
C GLU A 129 16.98 8.12 9.22
N VAL A 130 16.92 9.14 10.07
CA VAL A 130 16.72 10.54 9.67
C VAL A 130 18.10 11.16 9.44
N GLY A 131 18.35 11.78 8.27
CA GLY A 131 19.66 12.36 7.95
C GLY A 131 19.63 13.44 6.89
#